data_AF-A0A0E3P2G3-F1
#
_entry.id   AF-A0A0E3P2G3-F1
#
_cell.length_a   1.000
_cell.length_b   1.000
_cell.length_c   1.000
_cell.angle_alpha   90.00
_cell.angle_beta   90.00
_cell.angle_gamma   90.00
#
_symmetry.space_group_name_H-M   'P 1'
#
loop_
_entity.id
_entity.type
_entity.pdbx_description
1 polymer ?
#
loop_
_entity_poly.entity_id
_entity_poly.type
_entity_poly.pdbx_seq_one_letter_code
_entity_poly.pdbx_strand_id
1 'polypeptide(L)'
;MSFMKKTSRNHYSPEKTRKLLEMAKDSISPDFIEEALLFEVKSLLNVIEYMESQIKEVETRILAAWETLKDKHYLQTIPGISDLMAAMIWAELGDVENFQHPDQIVAFAGYDPKVKKSGNKEVISGPNKRGSRLLRWVLGRAVVQAKMHNPVIKQYFMKKISEGKHYNTALCAAAKKMIRIIWSVEKNKKPFQVPT
;
A
#
# COMPACT_ATOMS: atom_id res chain seq x y z
N MET A 1 26.82 18.92 -0.88
CA MET A 1 25.40 19.20 -0.55
C MET A 1 24.37 18.34 -1.30
N SER A 2 24.74 17.41 -2.21
CA SER A 2 23.76 16.54 -2.90
C SER A 2 23.29 15.32 -2.09
N PHE A 3 24.08 14.89 -1.09
CA PHE A 3 23.81 13.68 -0.29
C PHE A 3 22.46 13.77 0.46
N MET A 4 22.24 14.79 1.30
CA MET A 4 21.01 14.96 2.09
C MET A 4 19.74 15.01 1.23
N LYS A 5 19.79 15.69 0.08
CA LYS A 5 18.65 15.76 -0.84
C LYS A 5 18.30 14.39 -1.43
N LYS A 6 19.33 13.60 -1.77
CA LYS A 6 19.20 12.23 -2.31
C LYS A 6 18.68 11.26 -1.23
N THR A 7 19.31 11.23 -0.05
CA THR A 7 18.99 10.30 1.04
C THR A 7 17.61 10.60 1.65
N SER A 8 17.22 11.88 1.73
CA SER A 8 15.91 12.28 2.26
C SER A 8 14.75 12.15 1.28
N ARG A 9 14.98 11.63 0.07
CA ARG A 9 13.96 11.58 -1.01
C ARG A 9 13.33 12.97 -1.23
N ASN A 10 14.15 14.01 -1.34
CA ASN A 10 13.79 15.42 -1.49
C ASN A 10 13.06 16.09 -0.30
N HIS A 11 12.91 15.45 0.86
CA HIS A 11 12.28 16.08 2.02
C HIS A 11 13.15 17.17 2.68
N TYR A 12 14.48 17.10 2.50
CA TYR A 12 15.42 18.10 2.96
C TYR A 12 16.06 18.83 1.78
N SER A 13 15.63 20.08 1.57
CA SER A 13 16.28 21.00 0.64
C SER A 13 17.69 21.38 1.13
N PRO A 14 18.59 21.85 0.25
CA PRO A 14 19.91 22.35 0.66
C PRO A 14 19.81 23.45 1.74
N GLU A 15 18.81 24.32 1.64
CA GLU A 15 18.56 25.39 2.60
C GLU A 15 18.11 24.85 3.97
N LYS A 16 17.17 23.89 3.98
CA LYS A 16 16.72 23.22 5.21
C LYS A 16 17.85 22.42 5.88
N THR A 17 18.72 21.81 5.06
CA THR A 17 19.94 21.12 5.50
C THR A 17 20.89 22.08 6.19
N ARG A 18 21.14 23.26 5.60
CA ARG A 18 21.98 24.29 6.20
C ARG A 18 21.42 24.78 7.53
N LYS A 19 20.10 25.04 7.58
CA LYS A 19 19.42 25.47 8.81
C LYS A 19 19.54 24.43 9.94
N LEU A 20 19.40 23.14 9.62
CA LEU A 20 19.63 22.07 10.59
C LEU A 20 21.06 22.05 11.13
N LEU A 21 22.06 22.23 10.25
CA LEU A 21 23.47 22.29 10.65
C LEU A 21 23.78 23.51 11.51
N GLU A 22 23.15 24.66 11.24
CA GLU A 22 23.28 25.86 12.09
C GLU A 22 22.64 25.61 13.47
N MET A 23 21.42 25.08 13.53
CA MET A 23 20.75 24.75 14.81
C MET A 23 21.49 23.69 15.62
N ALA A 24 22.19 22.76 14.97
CA ALA A 24 22.98 21.73 15.66
C ALA A 24 24.19 22.32 16.41
N LYS A 25 24.74 23.45 15.96
CA LYS A 25 25.88 24.11 16.63
C LYS A 25 25.51 24.70 17.99
N ASP A 26 24.28 25.20 18.10
CA ASP A 26 23.76 25.81 19.32
C ASP A 26 22.95 24.80 20.17
N SER A 27 23.06 23.50 19.86
CA SER A 27 22.28 22.48 20.56
C SER A 27 22.86 22.22 21.94
N ILE A 28 22.01 22.29 22.97
CA ILE A 28 22.35 22.01 24.36
C ILE A 28 22.31 20.49 24.57
N SER A 29 23.27 19.77 24.00
CA SER A 29 23.45 18.34 24.29
C SER A 29 24.30 18.19 25.57
N PRO A 30 23.94 17.33 26.53
CA PRO A 30 24.77 17.11 27.71
C PRO A 30 26.06 16.36 27.34
N ASP A 31 27.22 16.97 27.59
CA ASP A 31 28.57 16.41 27.28
C ASP A 31 28.84 15.02 27.89
N PHE A 32 28.11 14.64 28.95
CA PHE A 32 28.38 13.46 29.77
C PHE A 32 27.71 12.15 29.28
N ILE A 33 26.77 12.21 28.32
CA ILE A 33 26.02 11.04 27.83
C ILE A 33 26.35 10.71 26.36
N GLU A 34 27.25 11.48 25.73
CA GLU A 34 27.47 11.42 24.28
C GLU A 34 27.91 10.06 23.77
N GLU A 35 28.86 9.37 24.41
CA GLU A 35 29.39 8.11 23.86
C GLU A 35 28.38 6.96 23.94
N ALA A 36 27.69 6.79 25.07
CA ALA A 36 26.71 5.73 25.26
C ALA A 36 25.48 5.94 24.36
N LEU A 37 24.98 7.18 24.28
CA LEU A 37 23.86 7.53 23.39
C LEU A 37 24.24 7.44 21.92
N LEU A 38 25.44 7.89 21.55
CA LEU A 38 25.95 7.77 20.18
C LEU A 38 26.12 6.31 19.79
N PHE A 39 26.60 5.46 20.71
CA PHE A 39 26.67 4.03 20.50
C PHE A 39 25.28 3.42 20.29
N GLU A 40 24.30 3.76 21.13
CA GLU A 40 22.92 3.30 20.99
C GLU A 40 22.33 3.70 19.64
N VAL A 41 22.44 4.98 19.25
CA VAL A 41 21.94 5.50 17.97
C VAL A 41 22.62 4.79 16.80
N LYS A 42 23.95 4.62 16.83
CA LYS A 42 24.68 3.88 15.79
C LYS A 42 24.23 2.42 15.71
N SER A 43 24.00 1.78 16.85
CA SER A 43 23.54 0.39 16.91
C SER A 43 22.14 0.25 16.29
N LEU A 44 21.21 1.14 16.65
CA LEU A 44 19.87 1.17 16.06
C LEU A 44 19.89 1.44 14.55
N LEU A 45 20.77 2.34 14.09
CA LEU A 45 20.96 2.60 12.66
C LEU A 45 21.44 1.34 11.92
N ASN A 46 22.43 0.64 12.46
CA ASN A 46 22.90 -0.62 11.88
C ASN A 46 21.79 -1.67 11.78
N VAL A 47 20.93 -1.77 12.79
CA VAL A 47 19.77 -2.68 12.77
C VAL A 47 18.78 -2.28 11.68
N ILE A 48 18.49 -0.99 11.53
CA ILE A 48 17.61 -0.50 10.47
C ILE A 48 18.19 -0.81 9.09
N GLU A 49 19.46 -0.49 8.85
CA GLU A 49 20.13 -0.74 7.57
C GLU A 49 20.16 -2.24 7.24
N TYR A 50 20.44 -3.08 8.24
CA TYR A 50 20.37 -4.53 8.08
C TYR A 50 18.96 -4.99 7.70
N MET A 51 17.92 -4.56 8.43
CA MET A 51 16.54 -4.92 8.11
C MET A 51 16.12 -4.43 6.71
N GLU A 52 16.51 -3.23 6.30
CA GLU A 52 16.27 -2.72 4.95
C GLU A 52 16.94 -3.60 3.88
N SER A 53 18.16 -4.07 4.15
CA SER A 53 18.86 -4.99 3.24
C SER A 53 18.12 -6.32 3.10
N GLN A 54 17.62 -6.88 4.20
CA GLN A 54 16.88 -8.14 4.21
C GLN A 54 15.52 -8.01 3.52
N ILE A 55 14.81 -6.89 3.72
CA ILE A 55 13.57 -6.60 3.00
C ILE A 55 13.84 -6.57 1.49
N LYS A 56 14.88 -5.85 1.05
CA LYS A 56 15.23 -5.73 -0.37
C LYS A 56 15.61 -7.07 -1.00
N GLU A 57 16.32 -7.92 -0.27
CA GLU A 57 16.65 -9.27 -0.71
C GLU A 57 15.37 -10.09 -0.92
N VAL A 58 14.44 -10.07 0.04
CA VAL A 58 13.16 -10.76 -0.06
C VAL A 58 12.32 -10.22 -1.23
N GLU A 59 12.23 -8.91 -1.40
CA GLU A 59 11.53 -8.28 -2.54
C GLU A 59 12.11 -8.73 -3.88
N THR A 60 13.44 -8.82 -3.97
CA THR A 60 14.14 -9.29 -5.19
C THR A 60 13.78 -10.75 -5.49
N ARG A 61 13.73 -11.62 -4.47
CA ARG A 61 13.35 -13.02 -4.64
C ARG A 61 11.87 -13.17 -5.03
N ILE A 62 10.99 -12.35 -4.46
CA ILE A 62 9.56 -12.31 -4.84
C ILE A 62 9.42 -11.91 -6.31
N LEU A 63 10.11 -10.84 -6.74
CA LEU A 63 10.07 -10.37 -8.12
C LEU A 63 10.63 -11.40 -9.09
N ALA A 64 11.72 -12.09 -8.73
CA ALA A 64 12.26 -13.17 -9.55
C ALA A 64 11.27 -14.33 -9.72
N ALA A 65 10.55 -14.71 -8.65
CA ALA A 65 9.49 -15.72 -8.73
C ALA A 65 8.31 -15.22 -9.59
N TRP A 66 7.91 -13.96 -9.41
CA TRP A 66 6.82 -13.34 -10.17
C TRP A 66 7.12 -13.27 -11.67
N GLU A 67 8.36 -13.01 -12.06
CA GLU A 67 8.78 -12.94 -13.47
C GLU A 67 8.46 -14.24 -14.24
N THR A 68 8.49 -15.40 -13.57
CA THR A 68 8.14 -16.69 -14.19
C THR A 68 6.64 -16.89 -14.42
N LEU A 69 5.80 -16.07 -13.77
CA LEU A 69 4.35 -16.19 -13.76
C LEU A 69 3.65 -15.02 -14.45
N LYS A 70 4.29 -13.84 -14.49
CA LYS A 70 3.66 -12.58 -14.89
C LYS A 70 3.02 -12.61 -16.28
N ASP A 71 3.55 -13.41 -17.21
CA ASP A 71 3.04 -13.51 -18.59
C ASP A 71 1.64 -14.17 -18.65
N LYS A 72 1.23 -14.85 -17.58
CA LYS A 72 -0.08 -15.49 -17.44
C LYS A 72 -1.11 -14.60 -16.72
N HIS A 73 -0.68 -13.43 -16.27
CA HIS A 73 -1.47 -12.50 -15.46
C HIS A 73 -1.47 -11.10 -16.06
N TYR A 74 -2.53 -10.36 -15.79
CA TYR A 74 -2.75 -9.02 -16.30
C TYR A 74 -2.87 -7.99 -15.17
N LEU A 75 -2.60 -8.38 -13.92
CA LEU A 75 -2.65 -7.50 -12.74
C LEU A 75 -1.84 -6.21 -12.90
N GLN A 76 -0.61 -6.30 -13.40
CA GLN A 76 0.32 -5.21 -13.63
C GLN A 76 -0.16 -4.20 -14.68
N THR A 77 -1.12 -4.59 -15.52
CA THR A 77 -1.71 -3.68 -16.52
C THR A 77 -2.65 -2.67 -15.88
N ILE A 78 -3.11 -2.91 -14.63
CA ILE A 78 -3.99 -2.00 -13.89
C ILE A 78 -3.13 -0.88 -13.30
N PRO A 79 -3.31 0.40 -13.72
CA PRO A 79 -2.53 1.50 -13.16
C PRO A 79 -2.72 1.60 -11.65
N GLY A 80 -1.61 1.64 -10.92
CA GLY A 80 -1.57 1.64 -9.46
C GLY A 80 -1.21 0.29 -8.83
N ILE A 81 -1.11 -0.79 -9.62
CA ILE A 81 -0.56 -2.08 -9.20
C ILE A 81 0.86 -2.22 -9.77
N SER A 82 1.88 -2.31 -8.91
CA SER A 82 3.25 -2.65 -9.33
C SER A 82 3.46 -4.16 -9.37
N ASP A 83 4.55 -4.64 -9.98
CA ASP A 83 4.88 -6.07 -10.02
C ASP A 83 4.94 -6.71 -8.63
N LEU A 84 5.55 -6.02 -7.66
CA LEU A 84 5.58 -6.50 -6.29
C LEU A 84 4.16 -6.60 -5.68
N MET A 85 3.29 -5.62 -5.96
CA MET A 85 1.89 -5.68 -5.49
C MET A 85 1.11 -6.78 -6.22
N ALA A 86 1.35 -6.99 -7.51
CA ALA A 86 0.73 -8.04 -8.29
C ALA A 86 1.12 -9.42 -7.75
N ALA A 87 2.41 -9.63 -7.47
CA ALA A 87 2.93 -10.84 -6.85
C ALA A 87 2.29 -11.11 -5.48
N MET A 88 2.20 -10.09 -4.62
CA MET A 88 1.55 -10.20 -3.30
C MET A 88 0.04 -10.51 -3.43
N ILE A 89 -0.65 -9.84 -4.35
CA ILE A 89 -2.08 -10.08 -4.59
C ILE A 89 -2.28 -11.52 -5.07
N TRP A 90 -1.50 -11.97 -6.04
CA TRP A 90 -1.60 -13.33 -6.58
C TRP A 90 -1.25 -14.39 -5.53
N ALA A 91 -0.20 -14.18 -4.74
CA ALA A 91 0.21 -15.12 -3.68
C ALA A 91 -0.87 -15.28 -2.59
N GLU A 92 -1.60 -14.22 -2.26
CA GLU A 92 -2.67 -14.26 -1.26
C GLU A 92 -4.01 -14.74 -1.83
N LEU A 93 -4.34 -14.33 -3.06
CA LEU A 93 -5.63 -14.59 -3.68
C LEU A 93 -5.68 -15.95 -4.39
N GLY A 94 -4.55 -16.38 -4.95
CA GLY A 94 -4.48 -17.48 -5.91
C GLY A 94 -5.22 -17.15 -7.22
N ASP A 95 -5.69 -18.19 -7.89
CA ASP A 95 -6.49 -18.03 -9.10
C ASP A 95 -7.87 -17.43 -8.80
N VAL A 96 -8.26 -16.42 -9.57
CA VAL A 96 -9.59 -15.80 -9.46
C VAL A 96 -10.70 -16.75 -9.86
N GLU A 97 -10.40 -17.81 -10.61
CA GLU A 97 -11.36 -18.85 -10.99
C GLU A 97 -11.91 -19.63 -9.79
N ASN A 98 -11.18 -19.64 -8.67
CA ASN A 98 -11.67 -20.20 -7.41
C ASN A 98 -12.86 -19.40 -6.82
N PHE A 99 -13.14 -18.20 -7.34
CA PHE A 99 -14.21 -17.33 -6.87
C PHE A 99 -15.30 -17.20 -7.94
N GLN A 100 -16.52 -17.62 -7.58
CA GLN A 100 -17.70 -17.51 -8.44
C GLN A 100 -18.12 -16.06 -8.67
N HIS A 101 -17.92 -15.20 -7.67
CA HIS A 101 -18.33 -13.80 -7.70
C HIS A 101 -17.26 -12.88 -7.06
N PRO A 102 -16.98 -11.69 -7.60
CA PRO A 102 -15.97 -10.78 -7.04
C PRO A 102 -16.27 -10.34 -5.59
N ASP A 103 -17.51 -10.41 -5.14
CA ASP A 103 -17.85 -10.11 -3.74
C ASP A 103 -17.31 -11.15 -2.75
N GLN A 104 -17.04 -12.38 -3.21
CA GLN A 104 -16.32 -13.37 -2.40
C GLN A 104 -14.88 -12.91 -2.14
N ILE A 105 -14.23 -12.26 -3.12
CA ILE A 105 -12.90 -11.67 -2.95
C ILE A 105 -12.98 -10.44 -2.04
N VAL A 106 -14.04 -9.63 -2.13
CA VAL A 106 -14.28 -8.51 -1.21
C VAL A 106 -14.36 -8.99 0.25
N ALA A 107 -15.09 -10.08 0.50
CA ALA A 107 -15.19 -10.71 1.81
C ALA A 107 -13.85 -11.34 2.24
N PHE A 108 -13.16 -12.03 1.32
CA PHE A 108 -11.84 -12.63 1.57
C PHE A 108 -10.78 -11.59 1.92
N ALA A 109 -10.80 -10.41 1.30
CA ALA A 109 -9.95 -9.27 1.68
C ALA A 109 -10.44 -8.56 2.95
N GLY A 110 -11.64 -8.87 3.45
CA GLY A 110 -12.24 -8.25 4.63
C GLY A 110 -12.67 -6.79 4.43
N TYR A 111 -12.99 -6.41 3.19
CA TYR A 111 -13.56 -5.11 2.85
C TYR A 111 -15.10 -5.12 2.92
N ASP A 112 -15.73 -6.28 3.08
CA ASP A 112 -17.16 -6.42 3.35
C ASP A 112 -17.58 -5.59 4.57
N PRO A 113 -18.81 -5.04 4.57
CA PRO A 113 -19.26 -4.21 5.68
C PRO A 113 -19.42 -5.03 6.95
N LYS A 114 -18.98 -4.50 8.11
CA LYS A 114 -19.22 -5.17 9.39
C LYS A 114 -20.67 -4.98 9.79
N VAL A 115 -21.42 -6.07 9.86
CA VAL A 115 -22.79 -6.09 10.35
C VAL A 115 -22.80 -6.55 11.81
N LYS A 116 -23.36 -5.74 12.71
CA LYS A 116 -23.66 -6.11 14.10
C LYS A 116 -25.18 -6.20 14.25
N LYS A 117 -25.69 -7.40 14.55
CA LYS A 117 -27.10 -7.63 14.86
C LYS A 117 -27.24 -7.86 16.36
N SER A 118 -28.14 -7.11 17.01
CA SER A 118 -28.53 -7.31 18.41
C SER A 118 -30.04 -7.08 18.52
N GLY A 119 -30.79 -8.13 18.86
CA GLY A 119 -32.26 -8.11 18.84
C GLY A 119 -32.79 -7.61 17.48
N ASN A 120 -33.62 -6.55 17.52
CA ASN A 120 -34.20 -5.91 16.33
C ASN A 120 -33.34 -4.79 15.71
N LYS A 121 -32.11 -4.56 16.20
CA LYS A 121 -31.22 -3.51 15.68
C LYS A 121 -30.11 -4.13 14.83
N GLU A 122 -30.01 -3.65 13.60
CA GLU A 122 -28.90 -3.94 12.68
C GLU A 122 -28.06 -2.67 12.50
N VAL A 123 -26.77 -2.76 12.84
CA VAL A 123 -25.81 -1.67 12.67
C VAL A 123 -24.75 -2.10 11.68
N ILE A 124 -24.62 -1.34 10.58
CA ILE A 124 -23.59 -1.54 9.55
C ILE A 124 -22.47 -0.53 9.79
N SER A 125 -21.24 -1.01 9.97
CA SER A 125 -20.07 -0.18 10.31
C SER A 125 -18.83 -0.62 9.55
N GLY A 126 -18.04 0.29 9.00
CA GLY A 126 -16.68 0.04 8.47
C GLY A 126 -16.43 -1.25 7.67
N PRO A 127 -15.17 -1.62 7.44
CA PRO A 127 -14.81 -2.95 6.95
C PRO A 127 -14.81 -3.99 8.09
N ASN A 128 -15.23 -5.23 7.82
CA ASN A 128 -15.30 -6.34 8.77
C ASN A 128 -13.93 -6.75 9.30
N LYS A 129 -12.88 -6.60 8.48
CA LYS A 129 -11.47 -6.89 8.80
C LYS A 129 -11.14 -8.35 9.12
N ARG A 130 -12.08 -9.30 9.00
CA ARG A 130 -11.90 -10.74 9.27
C ARG A 130 -11.13 -11.52 8.18
N GLY A 131 -11.06 -10.98 6.96
CA GLY A 131 -10.33 -11.59 5.85
C GLY A 131 -8.80 -11.40 5.90
N SER A 132 -8.09 -11.77 4.84
CA SER A 132 -6.63 -11.64 4.72
C SER A 132 -6.19 -10.20 4.99
N ARG A 133 -5.29 -10.06 5.98
CA ARG A 133 -4.70 -8.77 6.37
C ARG A 133 -3.74 -8.27 5.29
N LEU A 134 -2.94 -9.16 4.70
CA LEU A 134 -1.95 -8.80 3.69
C LEU A 134 -2.65 -8.35 2.40
N LEU A 135 -3.64 -9.12 1.92
CA LEU A 135 -4.43 -8.77 0.75
C LEU A 135 -5.13 -7.41 0.93
N ARG A 136 -5.72 -7.17 2.11
CA ARG A 136 -6.32 -5.87 2.43
C ARG A 136 -5.32 -4.74 2.34
N TRP A 137 -4.15 -4.92 2.94
CA TRP A 137 -3.10 -3.91 2.98
C TRP A 137 -2.58 -3.58 1.58
N VAL A 138 -2.26 -4.59 0.77
CA VAL A 138 -1.75 -4.37 -0.59
C VAL A 138 -2.79 -3.69 -1.48
N LEU A 139 -4.06 -4.11 -1.41
CA LEU A 139 -5.16 -3.46 -2.14
C LEU A 139 -5.34 -2.00 -1.69
N GLY A 140 -5.21 -1.72 -0.40
CA GLY A 140 -5.27 -0.36 0.12
C GLY A 140 -4.15 0.52 -0.44
N ARG A 141 -2.91 0.00 -0.50
CA ARG A 141 -1.78 0.69 -1.12
C ARG A 141 -1.97 0.89 -2.62
N ALA A 142 -2.44 -0.14 -3.32
CA ALA A 142 -2.72 -0.07 -4.74
C ALA A 142 -3.76 1.01 -5.05
N VAL A 143 -4.82 1.15 -4.24
CA VAL A 143 -5.81 2.24 -4.39
C VAL A 143 -5.19 3.61 -4.18
N VAL A 144 -4.30 3.78 -3.20
CA VAL A 144 -3.62 5.06 -2.95
C VAL A 144 -2.76 5.49 -4.14
N GLN A 145 -2.12 4.54 -4.83
CA GLN A 145 -1.42 4.81 -6.08
C GLN A 145 -2.38 5.01 -7.25
N ALA A 146 -3.39 4.15 -7.39
CA ALA A 146 -4.36 4.20 -8.48
C ALA A 146 -5.19 5.48 -8.48
N LYS A 147 -5.54 6.07 -7.33
CA LYS A 147 -6.25 7.37 -7.32
C LYS A 147 -5.42 8.51 -7.94
N MET A 148 -4.09 8.35 -8.06
CA MET A 148 -3.22 9.32 -8.71
C MET A 148 -3.08 9.06 -10.21
N HIS A 149 -3.11 7.81 -10.65
CA HIS A 149 -2.70 7.42 -12.02
C HIS A 149 -3.78 6.69 -12.82
N ASN A 150 -4.79 6.10 -12.17
CA ASN A 150 -5.90 5.37 -12.77
C ASN A 150 -7.15 6.26 -12.83
N PRO A 151 -7.63 6.67 -14.02
CA PRO A 151 -8.77 7.56 -14.13
C PRO A 151 -10.06 6.96 -13.56
N VAL A 152 -10.28 5.65 -13.71
CA VAL A 152 -11.48 4.95 -13.22
C VAL A 152 -11.54 4.98 -11.69
N ILE A 153 -10.43 4.62 -11.02
CA ILE A 153 -10.36 4.63 -9.56
C ILE A 153 -10.39 6.06 -9.03
N LYS A 154 -9.69 6.99 -9.68
CA LYS A 154 -9.69 8.42 -9.31
C LYS A 154 -11.10 9.00 -9.34
N GLN A 155 -11.82 8.82 -10.46
CA GLN A 155 -13.19 9.32 -10.62
C GLN A 155 -14.13 8.69 -9.58
N TYR A 156 -14.04 7.38 -9.37
CA TYR A 156 -14.87 6.69 -8.38
C TYR A 156 -14.58 7.19 -6.95
N PHE A 157 -13.31 7.34 -6.60
CA PHE A 157 -12.89 7.84 -5.29
C PHE A 157 -13.39 9.29 -5.07
N MET A 158 -13.18 10.18 -6.05
CA MET A 158 -13.65 11.57 -5.98
C MET A 158 -15.18 11.64 -5.86
N LYS A 159 -15.91 10.81 -6.61
CA LYS A 159 -17.38 10.70 -6.47
C LYS A 159 -17.80 10.33 -5.04
N LYS A 160 -17.09 9.41 -4.39
CA LYS A 160 -17.39 9.05 -2.98
C LYS A 160 -17.09 10.18 -2.02
N ILE A 161 -16.05 10.97 -2.27
CA ILE A 161 -15.78 12.18 -1.48
C ILE A 161 -16.88 13.23 -1.69
N SER A 162 -17.33 13.47 -2.93
CA SER A 162 -18.41 14.44 -3.22
C SER A 162 -19.77 14.02 -2.65
N GLU A 163 -20.01 12.72 -2.47
CA GLU A 163 -21.17 12.17 -1.74
C GLU A 163 -21.08 12.41 -0.20
N GLY A 164 -20.06 13.13 0.29
CA GLY A 164 -19.87 13.43 1.71
C GLY A 164 -19.26 12.27 2.52
N LYS A 165 -18.71 11.24 1.87
CA LYS A 165 -18.08 10.12 2.60
C LYS A 165 -16.72 10.53 3.15
N HIS A 166 -16.44 10.09 4.37
CA HIS A 166 -15.12 10.22 4.98
C HIS A 166 -14.04 9.55 4.11
N TYR A 167 -12.82 10.11 4.10
CA TYR A 167 -11.69 9.65 3.29
C TYR A 167 -11.46 8.13 3.34
N ASN A 168 -11.42 7.55 4.53
CA ASN A 168 -11.22 6.11 4.71
C ASN A 168 -12.38 5.27 4.16
N THR A 169 -13.62 5.79 4.21
CA THR A 169 -14.79 5.12 3.64
C THR A 169 -14.73 5.15 2.11
N ALA A 170 -14.31 6.28 1.53
CA ALA A 170 -14.07 6.39 0.09
C ALA A 170 -12.93 5.46 -0.38
N LEU A 171 -11.84 5.33 0.39
CA LEU A 171 -10.78 4.36 0.12
C LEU A 171 -11.29 2.92 0.16
N CYS A 172 -12.08 2.55 1.16
CA CYS A 172 -12.67 1.21 1.25
C CYS A 172 -13.58 0.92 0.04
N ALA A 173 -14.38 1.90 -0.38
CA ALA A 173 -15.23 1.76 -1.57
C ALA A 173 -14.38 1.61 -2.85
N ALA A 174 -13.32 2.41 -2.99
CA ALA A 174 -12.40 2.30 -4.12
C ALA A 174 -11.64 0.97 -4.14
N ALA A 175 -11.29 0.40 -2.97
CA ALA A 175 -10.72 -0.95 -2.87
C ALA A 175 -11.68 -2.02 -3.37
N LYS A 176 -12.98 -1.94 -3.03
CA LYS A 176 -14.01 -2.85 -3.60
C LYS A 176 -14.10 -2.71 -5.11
N LYS A 177 -14.02 -1.49 -5.64
CA LYS A 177 -14.00 -1.25 -7.09
C LYS A 177 -12.75 -1.85 -7.74
N MET A 178 -11.59 -1.70 -7.11
CA MET A 178 -10.33 -2.30 -7.58
C MET A 178 -10.38 -3.83 -7.59
N ILE A 179 -10.94 -4.47 -6.56
CA ILE A 179 -11.14 -5.93 -6.53
C ILE A 179 -11.98 -6.40 -7.72
N ARG A 180 -13.07 -5.68 -8.04
CA ARG A 180 -13.91 -6.01 -9.20
C ARG A 180 -13.17 -5.85 -10.52
N ILE A 181 -12.27 -4.86 -10.64
CA ILE A 181 -11.40 -4.68 -11.81
C ILE A 181 -10.42 -5.86 -11.91
N ILE A 182 -9.73 -6.20 -10.82
CA ILE A 182 -8.80 -7.33 -10.75
C ILE A 182 -9.49 -8.62 -11.20
N TRP A 183 -10.65 -8.94 -10.62
CA TRP A 183 -11.42 -10.12 -11.00
C TRP A 183 -11.80 -10.12 -12.48
N SER A 184 -12.24 -8.98 -13.02
CA SER A 184 -12.60 -8.87 -14.44
C SER A 184 -11.40 -9.03 -15.37
N VAL A 185 -10.25 -8.45 -15.03
CA VAL A 185 -9.02 -8.50 -15.83
C VAL A 185 -8.46 -9.92 -15.86
N GLU A 186 -8.35 -10.56 -14.69
CA GLU A 186 -7.85 -11.93 -14.57
C GLU A 186 -8.81 -12.96 -15.15
N LYS A 187 -10.13 -12.80 -14.96
CA LYS A 187 -11.12 -13.75 -15.50
C LYS A 187 -11.23 -13.68 -17.02
N ASN A 188 -11.16 -12.48 -17.60
CA ASN A 188 -11.24 -12.32 -19.05
C ASN A 188 -9.89 -12.49 -19.76
N LYS A 189 -8.79 -12.66 -19.00
CA LYS A 189 -7.41 -12.78 -19.50
C LYS A 189 -7.08 -11.69 -20.53
N LYS A 190 -7.46 -10.45 -20.21
CA LYS A 190 -7.27 -9.28 -21.07
C LYS A 190 -6.65 -8.13 -20.28
N PRO A 191 -5.75 -7.33 -20.88
CA PRO A 191 -5.16 -6.18 -20.22
C PRO A 191 -6.26 -5.18 -19.81
N PHE A 192 -6.02 -4.46 -18.72
CA PHE A 192 -6.90 -3.42 -18.24
C PHE A 192 -7.11 -2.35 -19.32
N GLN A 193 -8.37 -2.08 -19.61
CA GLN A 193 -8.79 -0.99 -20.48
C GLN A 193 -9.72 -0.07 -19.69
N VAL A 194 -9.57 1.23 -19.90
CA VAL A 194 -10.49 2.22 -19.32
C VAL A 194 -11.85 2.01 -19.98
N PRO A 195 -12.93 1.74 -19.22
CA PRO A 195 -14.27 1.63 -19.79
C PRO A 195 -14.65 2.96 -20.45
N THR A 196 -15.01 2.90 -21.73
CA THR A 196 -15.58 4.01 -22.49
C THR A 196 -16.96 4.38 -21.98
#